data_AF-A0A2W6WVT0-F1
#
_entry.id   AF-A0A2W6WVT0-F1
#
_cell.length_a   1.000
_cell.length_b   1.000
_cell.length_c   1.000
_cell.angle_alpha   90.00
_cell.angle_beta   90.00
_cell.angle_gamma   90.00
#
_symmetry.space_group_name_H-M   'P 1'
#
loop_
_entity.id
_entity.type
_entity.pdbx_description
1 polymer ?
#
loop_
_entity_poly.entity_id
_entity_poly.type
_entity_poly.pdbx_seq_one_letter_code
_entity_poly.pdbx_strand_id
1 'polypeptide(L)'
;MANDGVMKTGKRFRGFLLLQNMMLKDFVREGSARQSLGREEIDRLCRLEVLNAAELARWERDLFASSDQSTSQQRRGGLGARPTS
;
A
#
# COMPACT_ATOMS: atom_id res chain seq x y z
N MET A 1 -4.40 -20.40 11.18
CA MET A 1 -5.07 -19.23 11.80
C MET A 1 -4.18 -17.97 11.82
N ALA A 2 -3.18 -17.82 10.95
CA ALA A 2 -2.22 -16.69 11.00
C ALA A 2 -2.56 -15.48 10.08
N ASN A 3 -3.64 -15.53 9.30
CA ASN A 3 -3.84 -14.58 8.18
C ASN A 3 -4.57 -13.27 8.57
N ASP A 4 -5.44 -13.32 9.58
CA ASP A 4 -6.26 -12.16 9.97
C ASP A 4 -5.47 -11.02 10.64
N GLY A 5 -4.42 -11.36 11.39
CA GLY A 5 -3.56 -10.38 12.05
C GLY A 5 -2.72 -9.58 11.05
N VAL A 6 -2.19 -10.26 10.02
CA VAL A 6 -1.40 -9.65 8.94
C VAL A 6 -2.27 -8.70 8.11
N MET A 7 -3.47 -9.14 7.74
CA MET A 7 -4.42 -8.31 6.98
C MET A 7 -4.89 -7.06 7.75
N LYS A 8 -5.12 -7.17 9.07
CA LYS A 8 -5.49 -6.00 9.91
C LYS A 8 -4.33 -5.02 10.07
N THR A 9 -3.10 -5.51 10.18
CA THR A 9 -1.91 -4.65 10.27
C THR A 9 -1.60 -3.99 8.92
N GLY A 10 -1.72 -4.71 7.80
CA GLY A 10 -1.58 -4.15 6.45
C GLY A 10 -2.57 -3.02 6.17
N LYS A 11 -3.85 -3.19 6.54
CA LYS A 11 -4.88 -2.13 6.41
C LYS A 11 -4.55 -0.88 7.25
N ARG A 12 -4.09 -1.05 8.49
CA ARG A 12 -3.71 0.06 9.36
C ARG A 12 -2.48 0.80 8.84
N PHE A 13 -1.46 0.06 8.41
CA PHE A 13 -0.24 0.62 7.84
C PHE A 13 -0.53 1.40 6.55
N ARG A 14 -1.39 0.85 5.66
CA ARG A 14 -1.89 1.56 4.49
C ARG A 14 -2.57 2.88 4.84
N GLY A 15 -3.47 2.86 5.82
CA GLY A 15 -4.16 4.07 6.28
C GLY A 15 -3.20 5.14 6.81
N PHE A 16 -2.20 4.73 7.59
CA PHE A 16 -1.16 5.63 8.09
C PHE A 16 -0.37 6.30 6.96
N LEU A 17 0.04 5.54 5.94
CA LEU A 17 0.83 6.07 4.84
C LEU A 17 0.03 7.02 3.94
N LEU A 18 -1.25 6.70 3.68
CA LEU A 18 -2.14 7.58 2.94
C LEU A 18 -2.31 8.92 3.67
N LEU A 19 -2.48 8.87 5.00
CA LEU A 19 -2.56 10.07 5.83
C LEU A 19 -1.27 10.89 5.75
N GLN A 20 -0.10 10.26 5.84
CA GLN A 20 1.19 10.95 5.72
C GLN A 20 1.36 11.61 4.33
N ASN A 21 0.95 10.95 3.25
CA ASN A 21 1.01 11.52 1.91
C ASN A 21 0.05 12.71 1.74
N MET A 22 -1.15 12.63 2.33
CA MET A 22 -2.11 13.74 2.34
C MET A 22 -1.59 14.94 3.14
N MET A 23 -1.02 14.69 4.32
CA MET A 23 -0.41 15.75 5.14
C MET A 23 0.76 16.43 4.41
N LEU A 24 1.58 15.67 3.69
CA LEU A 24 2.66 16.24 2.88
C LEU A 24 2.12 17.18 1.79
N LYS A 25 1.06 16.76 1.08
CA LYS A 25 0.37 17.59 0.08
C LYS A 25 -0.17 18.88 0.66
N ASP A 26 -0.82 18.80 1.81
CA ASP A 26 -1.37 19.96 2.50
C ASP A 26 -0.25 20.91 2.95
N PHE A 27 0.86 20.36 3.47
CA PHE A 27 2.05 21.13 3.85
C PHE A 27 2.67 21.86 2.66
N VAL A 28 2.86 21.19 1.52
CA VAL A 28 3.42 21.81 0.30
C VAL A 28 2.49 22.91 -0.21
N ARG A 29 1.18 22.65 -0.28
CA ARG A 29 0.18 23.63 -0.71
C ARG A 29 0.18 24.86 0.19
N GLU A 30 0.15 24.66 1.50
CA GLU A 30 0.14 25.75 2.47
C GLU A 30 1.46 26.54 2.45
N GLY A 31 2.60 25.86 2.43
CA GLY A 31 3.91 26.51 2.39
C GLY A 31 4.15 27.29 1.10
N SER A 32 3.64 26.81 -0.03
CA SER A 32 3.63 27.54 -1.30
C SER A 32 2.73 28.78 -1.24
N ALA A 33 1.50 28.64 -0.74
CA ALA A 33 0.55 29.74 -0.62
C ALA A 33 1.05 30.85 0.33
N ARG A 34 1.72 30.46 1.42
CA ARG A 34 2.32 31.38 2.41
C ARG A 34 3.69 31.92 1.99
N GLN A 35 4.25 31.47 0.85
CA GLN A 35 5.61 31.77 0.40
C GLN A 35 6.67 31.43 1.46
N SER A 36 6.39 30.46 2.34
CA SER A 36 7.31 30.01 3.37
C SER A 36 8.23 28.89 2.90
N LEU A 37 7.96 28.34 1.71
CA LEU A 37 8.82 27.37 1.03
C LEU A 37 9.38 27.99 -0.25
N GLY A 38 10.68 27.80 -0.47
CA GLY A 38 11.33 28.14 -1.72
C GLY A 38 10.91 27.21 -2.86
N ARG A 39 11.14 27.65 -4.10
CA ARG A 39 10.82 26.87 -5.31
C ARG A 39 11.48 25.49 -5.30
N GLU A 40 12.76 25.41 -4.93
CA GLU A 40 13.50 24.15 -4.88
C GLU A 40 12.94 23.19 -3.83
N GLU A 41 12.50 23.71 -2.69
CA GLU A 41 11.88 22.92 -1.63
C GLU A 41 10.53 22.36 -2.09
N ILE A 42 9.70 23.20 -2.72
CA ILE A 42 8.44 22.78 -3.33
C ILE A 42 8.68 21.69 -4.37
N ASP A 43 9.62 21.88 -5.30
CA ASP A 43 9.92 20.89 -6.34
C ASP A 43 10.39 19.55 -5.76
N ARG A 44 11.23 19.60 -4.72
CA ARG A 44 11.70 18.40 -4.01
C ARG A 44 10.56 17.66 -3.31
N LEU A 45 9.68 18.40 -2.62
CA LEU A 45 8.56 17.81 -1.90
C LEU A 45 7.49 17.26 -2.85
N CYS A 46 7.18 17.95 -3.96
CA CYS A 46 6.30 17.45 -5.02
C CYS A 46 6.82 16.13 -5.62
N ARG A 47 8.14 16.01 -5.86
CA ARG A 47 8.73 14.74 -6.32
C ARG A 47 8.55 13.62 -5.28
N LEU A 48 8.73 13.94 -4.00
CA LEU A 48 8.55 12.98 -2.91
C LEU A 48 7.10 12.49 -2.81
N GLU A 49 6.11 13.37 -2.99
CA GLU A 49 4.70 13.00 -3.02
C GLU A 49 4.39 11.94 -4.09
N VAL A 50 4.92 12.15 -5.30
CA VAL A 50 4.74 11.22 -6.44
C VAL A 50 5.40 9.88 -6.15
N LEU A 51 6.63 9.88 -5.64
CA LEU A 51 7.35 8.65 -5.28
C LEU A 51 6.60 7.88 -4.19
N ASN A 52 6.12 8.57 -3.16
CA ASN A 52 5.34 7.94 -2.09
C ASN A 52 4.03 7.34 -2.64
N ALA A 53 3.34 8.01 -3.57
CA ALA A 53 2.14 7.46 -4.19
C ALA A 53 2.43 6.19 -5.01
N ALA A 54 3.52 6.18 -5.77
CA ALA A 54 3.96 5.01 -6.53
C ALA A 54 4.31 3.83 -5.63
N GLU A 55 5.01 4.08 -4.51
CA GLU A 55 5.37 3.06 -3.54
C GLU A 55 4.13 2.48 -2.83
N LEU A 56 3.14 3.31 -2.52
CA LEU A 56 1.88 2.84 -1.95
C LEU A 56 1.14 1.92 -2.93
N ALA A 57 1.04 2.30 -4.20
CA ALA A 57 0.43 1.47 -5.23
C ALA A 57 1.18 0.14 -5.42
N ARG A 58 2.51 0.14 -5.28
CA ARG A 58 3.32 -1.09 -5.28
C ARG A 58 2.98 -1.98 -4.10
N TRP A 59 2.96 -1.44 -2.87
CA TRP A 59 2.63 -2.21 -1.67
C TRP A 59 1.20 -2.74 -1.67
N GLU A 60 0.24 -1.99 -2.20
CA GLU A 60 -1.13 -2.50 -2.40
C GLU A 60 -1.12 -3.74 -3.29
N ARG A 61 -0.44 -3.68 -4.44
CA ARG A 61 -0.32 -4.85 -5.31
C ARG A 61 0.38 -6.01 -4.61
N ASP A 62 1.48 -5.78 -3.91
CA ASP A 62 2.25 -6.85 -3.27
C ASP A 62 1.47 -7.53 -2.13
N LEU A 63 0.74 -6.76 -1.31
CA LEU A 63 -0.04 -7.27 -0.18
C LEU A 63 -1.36 -7.93 -0.60
N PHE A 64 -2.01 -7.44 -1.66
CA PHE A 64 -3.28 -8.00 -2.13
C PHE A 64 -3.10 -9.10 -3.18
N ALA A 65 -2.02 -9.12 -3.96
CA ALA A 65 -1.72 -10.23 -4.87
C ALA A 65 -1.25 -11.50 -4.13
N SER A 66 -0.56 -11.34 -2.99
CA SER A 66 -0.10 -12.46 -2.17
C SER A 66 -1.24 -13.18 -1.42
N SER A 67 -2.37 -12.50 -1.20
CA SER A 67 -3.57 -13.12 -0.62
C SER A 67 -4.33 -13.99 -1.64
N ASP A 68 -4.39 -13.59 -2.91
CA ASP A 68 -5.07 -14.36 -3.98
C ASP A 68 -4.34 -15.67 -4.35
N GLN A 69 -3.00 -15.70 -4.27
CA GLN A 69 -2.22 -16.94 -4.51
C GLN A 69 -2.41 -17.99 -3.41
N SER A 70 -2.60 -17.56 -2.16
CA SER A 70 -2.81 -18.47 -1.02
C SER A 70 -4.14 -19.22 -1.13
N THR A 71 -5.18 -18.58 -1.67
CA THR A 71 -6.50 -19.20 -1.88
C THR A 71 -6.58 -20.13 -3.09
N SER A 72 -5.76 -19.92 -4.11
CA SER A 72 -5.76 -20.72 -5.35
C SER A 72 -4.94 -22.01 -5.22
N GLN A 73 -3.92 -22.06 -4.35
CA GLN A 73 -3.22 -23.30 -4.00
C GLN A 73 -4.07 -24.28 -3.19
N GLN A 74 -4.94 -23.77 -2.31
CA GLN A 74 -5.79 -24.63 -1.48
C GLN A 74 -6.93 -25.32 -2.27
N ARG A 75 -7.38 -24.74 -3.39
CA ARG A 75 -8.40 -25.37 -4.25
C ARG A 75 -7.87 -26.45 -5.19
N ARG A 76 -6.55 -26.51 -5.45
CA ARG A 76 -5.95 -27.56 -6.30
C ARG A 76 -5.52 -28.83 -5.55
N GLY A 77 -5.47 -28.81 -4.22
CA GLY A 77 -5.09 -29.98 -3.41
C GLY A 77 -6.25 -30.89 -2.97
N GLY A 78 -7.50 -30.54 -3.29
CA GLY A 78 -8.70 -31.19 -2.72
C GLY A 78 -9.42 -32.20 -3.62
N LEU A 79 -8.94 -32.48 -4.83
CA LEU A 79 -9.59 -33.43 -5.76
C LEU A 79 -8.61 -34.54 -6.13
N GLY A 80 -8.36 -35.42 -5.17
CA GLY A 80 -7.66 -36.69 -5.35
C GLY A 80 -8.39 -37.80 -4.61
N ALA A 81 -9.68 -37.97 -4.91
CA ALA A 81 -10.46 -39.09 -4.40
C ALA A 81 -9.89 -40.39 -5.00
N ARG A 82 -9.37 -41.21 -4.08
CA ARG A 82 -9.02 -42.62 -4.15
C ARG A 82 -9.93 -43.44 -5.10
N PRO A 83 -9.40 -44.24 -6.04
CA PRO A 83 -10.11 -45.40 -6.55
C PRO A 83 -9.75 -46.61 -5.71
N THR A 84 -10.77 -47.19 -5.09
CA THR A 84 -10.78 -48.58 -4.66
C THR A 84 -10.89 -49.47 -5.89
N SER A 85 -9.97 -50.41 -6.04
CA SER A 85 -10.20 -51.82 -6.41
C SER A 85 -8.87 -52.56 -6.42
#